data_AF-A0A143QJE2-F1
#
_entry.id   AF-A0A143QJE2-F1
#
_cell.length_a   1.000
_cell.length_b   1.000
_cell.length_c   1.000
_cell.angle_alpha   90.00
_cell.angle_beta   90.00
_cell.angle_gamma   90.00
#
_symmetry.space_group_name_H-M   'P 1'
#
loop_
_entity.id
_entity.type
_entity.pdbx_description
1 polymer ?
#
loop_
_entity_poly.entity_id
_entity_poly.type
_entity_poly.pdbx_seq_one_letter_code
_entity_poly.pdbx_strand_id
1 'polypeptide(L)'
;MDRTDTCATLDEALADGQLSDFEHAARIDLAKEADTIADLHALIEDLQNDTDLPPMADPIEFAHPITTAKGSRLGFMAVAVPAVAALVALTFGIRACSNTDDPESGLGSAGYKNPAVVVDIVDALQQKIGTSVVDRLGLYDDYAVISAPAPGVPQKQVSYTYRDGVIDDYDDNFSSTRDFDEPEIDLATVDLTKAAGIIAGARESLNMSRIDSYNVSFHGSDNGPQISVSADNTDQESGTLLFDPAGNFLRVTPFSFG
;
A
#
# COMPACT_ATOMS: atom_id res chain seq x y z
N MET A 1 4.40 -15.58 -14.28
CA MET A 1 3.87 -14.36 -13.68
C MET A 1 3.89 -14.48 -12.18
N ASP A 2 5.02 -14.14 -11.60
CA ASP A 2 5.15 -13.78 -10.19
C ASP A 2 5.57 -12.30 -10.07
N ARG A 3 5.75 -11.79 -8.85
CA ARG A 3 6.15 -10.38 -8.63
C ARG A 3 7.46 -10.03 -9.33
N THR A 4 8.38 -10.99 -9.46
CA THR A 4 9.68 -10.78 -10.10
C THR A 4 9.50 -10.64 -11.62
N ASP A 5 8.65 -11.45 -12.24
CA ASP A 5 8.28 -11.31 -13.65
C ASP A 5 7.64 -9.94 -13.93
N THR A 6 6.70 -9.49 -13.08
CA THR A 6 6.03 -8.19 -13.23
C THR A 6 7.01 -7.03 -13.08
N CYS A 7 7.87 -7.03 -12.07
CA CYS A 7 8.88 -5.97 -11.90
C CYS A 7 9.85 -5.91 -13.09
N ALA A 8 10.26 -7.06 -13.63
CA ALA A 8 11.14 -7.10 -14.80
C ALA A 8 10.47 -6.51 -16.05
N THR A 9 9.18 -6.77 -16.28
CA THR A 9 8.42 -6.16 -17.37
C THR A 9 8.27 -4.64 -17.20
N LEU A 10 8.07 -4.17 -15.97
CA LEU A 10 8.02 -2.73 -15.68
C LEU A 10 9.39 -2.07 -15.93
N ASP A 11 10.49 -2.69 -15.52
CA ASP A 11 11.86 -2.22 -15.79
C ASP A 11 12.14 -2.11 -17.30
N GLU A 12 11.69 -3.11 -18.08
CA GLU A 12 11.81 -3.12 -19.53
C GLU A 12 10.99 -2.00 -20.18
N ALA A 13 9.75 -1.77 -19.72
CA ALA A 13 8.90 -0.70 -20.21
C ALA A 13 9.43 0.71 -19.90
N LEU A 14 10.11 0.89 -18.76
CA LEU A 14 10.85 2.12 -18.46
C LEU A 14 12.03 2.30 -19.43
N ALA A 15 12.81 1.23 -19.66
CA ALA A 15 13.96 1.27 -20.58
C ALA A 15 13.54 1.57 -22.03
N ASP A 16 12.37 1.08 -22.44
CA ASP A 16 11.78 1.31 -23.77
C ASP A 16 11.02 2.65 -23.86
N GLY A 17 10.94 3.40 -22.76
CA GLY A 17 10.31 4.73 -22.70
C GLY A 17 8.78 4.71 -22.77
N GLN A 18 8.16 3.55 -22.58
CA GLN A 18 6.70 3.39 -22.48
C GLN A 18 6.18 3.85 -21.11
N LEU A 19 7.04 3.83 -20.10
CA LEU A 19 6.80 4.40 -18.78
C LEU A 19 7.77 5.54 -18.53
N SER A 20 7.29 6.62 -17.91
CA SER A 20 8.17 7.57 -17.23
C SER A 20 8.73 6.97 -15.93
N ASP A 21 9.83 7.53 -15.41
CA ASP A 21 10.41 7.13 -14.11
C ASP A 21 9.36 7.14 -12.98
N PHE A 22 8.37 8.04 -13.09
CA PHE A 22 7.27 8.19 -12.15
C PHE A 22 6.25 7.05 -12.25
N GLU A 23 5.83 6.69 -13.46
CA GLU A 23 4.86 5.61 -13.68
C GLU A 23 5.46 4.25 -13.36
N HIS A 24 6.75 4.07 -13.66
CA HIS A 24 7.50 2.88 -13.26
C HIS A 24 7.50 2.71 -11.73
N ALA A 25 7.87 3.76 -10.97
CA ALA A 25 7.89 3.71 -9.52
C ALA A 25 6.52 3.37 -8.92
N ALA A 26 5.45 4.00 -9.41
CA ALA A 26 4.08 3.74 -8.96
C ALA A 26 3.64 2.28 -9.22
N ARG A 27 3.96 1.73 -10.41
CA ARG A 27 3.60 0.35 -10.77
C ARG A 27 4.43 -0.69 -10.03
N ILE A 28 5.69 -0.39 -9.71
CA ILE A 28 6.53 -1.26 -8.87
C ILE A 28 5.95 -1.38 -7.47
N ASP A 29 5.43 -0.30 -6.90
CA ASP A 29 4.83 -0.36 -5.57
C ASP A 29 3.48 -1.06 -5.56
N LEU A 30 2.64 -0.84 -6.57
CA LEU A 30 1.43 -1.65 -6.77
C LEU A 30 1.78 -3.14 -6.93
N ALA A 31 2.87 -3.49 -7.62
CA ALA A 31 3.30 -4.88 -7.77
C ALA A 31 3.79 -5.50 -6.45
N LYS A 32 4.41 -4.71 -5.56
CA LYS A 32 4.80 -5.15 -4.21
C LYS A 32 3.59 -5.37 -3.31
N GLU A 33 2.55 -4.56 -3.47
CA GLU A 33 1.32 -4.59 -2.67
C GLU A 33 0.25 -5.53 -3.23
N ALA A 34 0.37 -5.97 -4.47
CA ALA A 34 -0.54 -6.90 -5.12
C ALA A 34 -0.68 -8.21 -4.35
N ASP A 35 -1.90 -8.58 -3.96
CA ASP A 35 -2.18 -9.81 -3.22
C ASP A 35 -2.47 -10.99 -4.17
N THR A 36 -2.86 -10.71 -5.41
CA THR A 36 -3.20 -11.73 -6.41
C THR A 36 -2.37 -11.65 -7.70
N ILE A 37 -2.32 -12.76 -8.44
CA ILE A 37 -1.69 -12.80 -9.77
C ILE A 37 -2.48 -11.96 -10.79
N ALA A 38 -3.79 -11.74 -10.57
CA ALA A 38 -4.62 -10.90 -11.43
C ALA A 38 -4.21 -9.42 -11.30
N ASP A 39 -3.97 -8.95 -10.08
CA ASP A 39 -3.47 -7.60 -9.80
C ASP A 39 -2.13 -7.36 -10.49
N LEU A 40 -1.22 -8.34 -10.42
CA LEU A 40 0.08 -8.30 -11.11
C LEU A 40 -0.04 -8.26 -12.64
N HIS A 41 -1.11 -8.83 -13.20
CA HIS A 41 -1.35 -8.82 -14.64
C HIS A 41 -1.92 -7.48 -15.11
N ALA A 42 -2.84 -6.90 -14.32
CA ALA A 42 -3.43 -5.60 -14.61
C ALA A 42 -2.37 -4.47 -14.67
N LEU A 43 -1.28 -4.60 -13.91
CA LEU A 43 -0.19 -3.62 -13.89
C LEU A 43 0.65 -3.54 -15.17
N ILE A 44 0.57 -4.55 -16.03
CA ILE A 44 1.37 -4.65 -17.25
C ILE A 44 0.54 -4.94 -18.52
N GLU A 45 -0.78 -5.04 -18.40
CA GLU A 45 -1.68 -5.44 -19.49
C GLU A 45 -1.63 -4.46 -20.66
N ASP A 46 -1.53 -3.18 -20.38
CA ASP A 46 -1.39 -2.11 -21.37
C ASP A 46 -0.03 -2.15 -22.09
N LEU A 47 1.04 -2.46 -21.35
CA LEU A 47 2.40 -2.59 -21.88
C LEU A 47 2.54 -3.76 -22.86
N GLN A 48 1.73 -4.81 -22.67
CA GLN A 48 1.70 -5.97 -23.56
C GLN A 48 0.94 -5.73 -24.87
N ASN A 49 0.17 -4.65 -24.99
CA ASN A 49 -0.57 -4.33 -26.21
C ASN A 49 0.22 -3.44 -27.19
N ASP A 50 1.26 -2.75 -26.72
CA ASP A 50 2.15 -1.92 -27.55
C ASP A 50 3.40 -2.67 -28.05
N THR A 51 3.59 -3.94 -27.67
CA THR A 51 4.62 -4.83 -28.22
C THR A 51 4.15 -5.47 -29.53
N ASP A 52 4.45 -4.81 -30.65
CA ASP A 52 4.05 -5.18 -32.02
C ASP A 52 4.49 -6.61 -32.44
N LEU A 53 3.54 -7.56 -32.51
CA LEU A 53 3.62 -8.82 -33.27
C LEU A 53 2.22 -9.27 -33.80
N PRO A 54 2.14 -9.98 -34.95
CA PRO A 54 1.06 -9.91 -35.96
C PRO A 54 -0.25 -10.68 -35.63
N PRO A 55 -1.37 -10.47 -36.37
CA PRO A 55 -2.68 -10.98 -35.98
C PRO A 55 -2.89 -12.45 -36.37
N MET A 56 -3.58 -13.20 -35.49
CA MET A 56 -4.49 -14.37 -35.67
C MET A 56 -4.36 -15.29 -34.43
N ALA A 57 -5.42 -15.81 -33.79
CA ALA A 57 -6.71 -16.28 -34.31
C ALA A 57 -7.85 -16.16 -33.28
N ASP A 58 -9.08 -16.32 -33.76
CA ASP A 58 -10.36 -16.20 -33.04
C ASP A 58 -10.50 -17.06 -31.76
N PRO A 59 -11.42 -16.69 -30.84
CA PRO A 59 -11.54 -17.28 -29.52
C PRO A 59 -12.07 -18.72 -29.56
N ILE A 60 -11.44 -19.62 -28.80
CA ILE A 60 -12.06 -20.90 -28.45
C ILE A 60 -13.00 -20.65 -27.25
N GLU A 61 -14.30 -20.66 -27.53
CA GLU A 61 -15.33 -20.86 -26.50
C GLU A 61 -15.10 -22.20 -25.79
N PHE A 62 -14.96 -22.17 -24.46
CA PHE A 62 -15.27 -23.33 -23.65
C PHE A 62 -16.43 -23.01 -22.71
N ALA A 63 -17.56 -23.66 -23.03
CA ALA A 63 -18.76 -23.72 -22.24
C ALA A 63 -18.51 -24.34 -20.84
N HIS A 64 -19.18 -23.75 -19.85
CA HIS A 64 -19.63 -24.21 -18.52
C HIS A 64 -19.55 -25.75 -18.23
N PRO A 65 -19.39 -26.23 -16.96
CA PRO A 65 -20.22 -25.77 -15.84
C PRO A 65 -19.63 -25.76 -14.42
N ILE A 66 -20.27 -24.92 -13.60
CA ILE A 66 -20.23 -24.89 -12.15
C ILE A 66 -20.68 -26.26 -11.61
N THR A 67 -19.89 -26.87 -10.73
CA THR A 67 -20.40 -27.95 -9.86
C THR A 67 -20.04 -27.69 -8.41
N THR A 68 -21.08 -27.57 -7.61
CA THR A 68 -21.08 -27.59 -6.15
C THR A 68 -20.85 -29.03 -5.65
N ALA A 69 -20.01 -29.24 -4.63
CA ALA A 69 -20.00 -30.48 -3.87
C ALA A 69 -19.86 -30.21 -2.37
N LYS A 70 -20.78 -30.82 -1.62
CA LYS A 70 -21.04 -30.67 -0.19
C LYS A 70 -20.79 -32.03 0.48
N GLY A 71 -20.12 -32.04 1.64
CA GLY A 71 -20.01 -33.18 2.58
C GLY A 71 -18.73 -34.02 2.44
N SER A 72 -18.14 -34.63 3.47
CA SER A 72 -18.53 -34.85 4.87
C SER A 72 -17.33 -35.37 5.69
N ARG A 73 -17.15 -34.81 6.90
CA ARG A 73 -16.79 -35.40 8.22
C ARG A 73 -15.91 -36.67 8.32
N LEU A 74 -14.78 -36.53 9.05
CA LEU A 74 -14.21 -37.36 10.14
C LEU A 74 -12.76 -36.85 10.36
N GLY A 75 -12.15 -36.68 11.53
CA GLY A 75 -12.48 -36.85 12.94
C GLY A 75 -11.18 -36.71 13.76
N PHE A 76 -11.27 -36.07 14.93
CA PHE A 76 -10.44 -36.20 16.16
C PHE A 76 -8.91 -36.08 16.12
N MET A 77 -8.38 -35.05 16.80
CA MET A 77 -7.51 -35.23 17.98
C MET A 77 -7.52 -33.97 18.85
N ALA A 78 -7.78 -34.16 20.13
CA ALA A 78 -7.76 -33.15 21.17
C ALA A 78 -6.34 -33.06 21.75
N VAL A 79 -5.79 -31.85 21.90
CA VAL A 79 -4.69 -31.58 22.84
C VAL A 79 -4.93 -30.23 23.49
N ALA A 80 -4.81 -30.22 24.82
CA ALA A 80 -5.15 -29.14 25.73
C ALA A 80 -4.10 -28.01 25.78
N VAL A 81 -4.62 -26.82 26.09
CA VAL A 81 -3.92 -25.57 26.45
C VAL A 81 -3.15 -25.72 27.76
N PRO A 82 -2.06 -24.95 27.95
CA PRO A 82 -2.05 -24.10 29.14
C PRO A 82 -1.76 -22.64 28.80
N ALA A 83 -2.57 -21.78 29.41
CA ALA A 83 -2.45 -20.35 29.42
C ALA A 83 -1.16 -19.94 30.14
N VAL A 84 -0.41 -19.02 29.55
CA VAL A 84 0.58 -18.22 30.27
C VAL A 84 0.23 -16.76 30.07
N ALA A 85 -0.41 -16.21 31.09
CA ALA A 85 -0.54 -14.78 31.29
C ALA A 85 0.83 -14.19 31.63
N ALA A 86 1.26 -13.20 30.87
CA ALA A 86 2.31 -12.27 31.29
C ALA A 86 1.81 -10.84 30.97
N LEU A 87 1.13 -10.28 31.98
CA LEU A 87 0.95 -8.84 32.14
C LEU A 87 2.33 -8.20 32.27
N VAL A 88 2.75 -7.44 31.27
CA VAL A 88 3.79 -6.41 31.44
C VAL A 88 3.13 -5.07 31.18
N ALA A 89 2.64 -4.46 32.25
CA ALA A 89 2.29 -3.06 32.29
C ALA A 89 3.61 -2.25 32.21
N LEU A 90 3.87 -1.64 31.06
CA LEU A 90 4.86 -0.57 30.95
C LEU A 90 4.10 0.76 30.82
N THR A 91 3.92 1.39 31.97
CA THR A 91 3.55 2.79 32.11
C THR A 91 4.67 3.65 31.53
N PHE A 92 4.55 4.09 30.29
CA PHE A 92 5.34 5.22 29.79
C PHE A 92 4.55 6.50 30.00
N GLY A 93 5.05 7.31 30.95
CA GLY A 93 4.48 8.61 31.27
C GLY A 93 4.61 9.57 30.09
N ILE A 94 3.50 10.20 29.72
CA ILE A 94 3.48 11.31 28.78
C ILE A 94 4.19 12.48 29.46
N ARG A 95 5.40 12.79 28.99
CA ARG A 95 6.05 14.07 29.27
C ARG A 95 5.82 14.96 28.07
N ALA A 96 4.77 15.77 28.13
CA ALA A 96 4.60 16.91 27.23
C ALA A 96 5.75 17.90 27.49
N CYS A 97 6.69 17.95 26.56
CA CYS A 97 7.60 19.07 26.39
C CYS A 97 7.41 19.58 24.97
N SER A 98 6.65 20.67 24.86
CA SER A 98 6.64 21.55 23.70
C SER A 98 8.05 22.09 23.49
N ASN A 99 8.72 21.69 22.42
CA ASN A 99 9.79 22.43 21.78
C ASN A 99 9.65 22.23 20.27
N THR A 100 9.44 23.33 19.57
CA THR A 100 9.49 23.43 18.11
C THR A 100 10.95 23.37 17.70
N ASP A 101 11.45 22.14 17.55
CA ASP A 101 12.59 21.80 16.72
C ASP A 101 12.22 20.43 16.14
N ASP A 102 11.95 20.37 14.84
CA ASP A 102 11.68 19.09 14.16
C ASP A 102 12.83 18.14 14.48
N PRO A 103 12.57 16.93 15.02
CA PRO A 103 13.62 15.96 15.21
C PRO A 103 14.22 15.67 13.83
N GLU A 104 15.51 15.94 13.66
CA GLU A 104 16.24 15.46 12.47
C GLU A 104 16.14 13.93 12.46
N SER A 105 15.18 13.45 11.68
CA SER A 105 14.98 12.04 11.43
C SER A 105 16.22 11.49 10.75
N GLY A 106 16.68 10.31 11.19
CA GLY A 106 17.74 9.56 10.49
C GLY A 106 17.36 9.14 9.06
N LEU A 107 16.16 9.53 8.59
CA LEU A 107 15.60 9.28 7.26
C LEU A 107 15.76 10.47 6.29
N GLY A 108 16.42 11.57 6.70
CA GLY A 108 16.56 12.79 5.87
C GLY A 108 15.29 13.66 5.85
N SER A 109 15.19 14.57 4.87
CA SER A 109 13.97 15.36 4.63
C SER A 109 12.87 14.40 4.16
N ALA A 110 11.92 14.09 5.04
CA ALA A 110 10.88 13.09 4.77
C ALA A 110 9.91 13.47 3.64
N GLY A 111 9.96 14.69 3.09
CA GLY A 111 9.15 15.07 1.92
C GLY A 111 7.68 14.72 2.09
N TYR A 112 7.09 14.10 1.05
CA TYR A 112 5.72 13.58 1.10
C TYR A 112 5.57 12.31 1.94
N LYS A 113 6.65 11.61 2.27
CA LYS A 113 6.63 10.47 3.21
C LYS A 113 6.47 10.89 4.67
N ASN A 114 6.46 12.20 4.96
CA ASN A 114 5.97 12.71 6.23
C ASN A 114 4.43 12.66 6.26
N PRO A 115 3.80 11.88 7.16
CA PRO A 115 2.35 11.75 7.20
C PRO A 115 1.62 13.06 7.53
N ALA A 116 2.30 14.12 7.95
CA ALA A 116 1.70 15.45 8.08
C ALA A 116 1.07 15.96 6.77
N VAL A 117 1.59 15.55 5.60
CA VAL A 117 1.04 15.93 4.30
C VAL A 117 -0.39 15.41 4.08
N VAL A 118 -0.81 14.38 4.83
CA VAL A 118 -2.14 13.79 4.72
C VAL A 118 -3.24 14.80 5.07
N VAL A 119 -2.94 15.82 5.90
CA VAL A 119 -3.89 16.91 6.19
C VAL A 119 -4.25 17.67 4.90
N ASP A 120 -3.23 18.06 4.14
CA ASP A 120 -3.44 18.83 2.90
C ASP A 120 -4.07 17.96 1.81
N ILE A 121 -3.73 16.67 1.76
CA ILE A 121 -4.36 15.69 0.86
C ILE A 121 -5.86 15.53 1.17
N VAL A 122 -6.24 15.43 2.44
CA VAL A 122 -7.65 15.36 2.86
C VAL A 122 -8.40 16.62 2.42
N ASP A 123 -7.82 17.80 2.63
CA ASP A 123 -8.43 19.06 2.20
C ASP A 123 -8.60 19.11 0.67
N ALA A 124 -7.60 18.63 -0.08
CA ALA A 124 -7.63 18.57 -1.53
C ALA A 124 -8.69 17.57 -2.05
N LEU A 125 -8.78 16.37 -1.47
CA LEU A 125 -9.78 15.37 -1.80
C LEU A 125 -11.20 15.85 -1.49
N GLN A 126 -11.39 16.49 -0.34
CA GLN A 126 -12.67 17.07 0.06
C GLN A 126 -13.14 18.16 -0.91
N GLN A 127 -12.21 18.93 -1.48
CA GLN A 127 -12.52 19.95 -2.50
C GLN A 127 -12.82 19.34 -3.88
N LYS A 128 -12.06 18.31 -4.31
CA LYS A 128 -12.17 17.73 -5.65
C LYS A 128 -13.29 16.72 -5.79
N ILE A 129 -13.37 15.75 -4.87
CA ILE A 129 -14.30 14.61 -4.94
C ILE A 129 -15.28 14.53 -3.76
N GLY A 130 -15.13 15.38 -2.75
CA GLY A 130 -16.11 15.52 -1.68
C GLY A 130 -16.02 14.46 -0.56
N THR A 131 -14.92 13.71 -0.48
CA THR A 131 -14.71 12.66 0.52
C THR A 131 -13.24 12.60 0.94
N SER A 132 -12.97 12.15 2.17
CA SER A 132 -11.65 11.73 2.68
C SER A 132 -11.46 10.21 2.70
N VAL A 133 -12.51 9.47 2.34
CA VAL A 133 -12.52 8.02 2.24
C VAL A 133 -11.98 7.60 0.88
N VAL A 134 -10.93 6.79 0.88
CA VAL A 134 -10.22 6.32 -0.31
C VAL A 134 -9.95 4.82 -0.19
N ASP A 135 -9.62 4.18 -1.29
CA ASP A 135 -9.20 2.77 -1.30
C ASP A 135 -7.75 2.67 -0.82
N ARG A 136 -6.88 3.53 -1.39
CA ARG A 136 -5.45 3.57 -1.12
C ARG A 136 -4.90 4.99 -1.21
N LEU A 137 -3.93 5.30 -0.36
CA LEU A 137 -3.02 6.44 -0.48
C LEU A 137 -1.58 5.93 -0.35
N GLY A 138 -0.73 6.18 -1.34
CA GLY A 138 0.71 5.94 -1.28
C GLY A 138 1.48 7.27 -1.21
N LEU A 139 2.44 7.37 -0.30
CA LEU A 139 3.32 8.53 -0.13
C LEU A 139 4.70 8.23 -0.71
N TYR A 140 5.13 9.05 -1.67
CA TYR A 140 6.44 8.98 -2.35
C TYR A 140 7.31 10.16 -1.90
N ASP A 141 8.51 10.33 -2.48
CA ASP A 141 9.42 11.38 -2.02
C ASP A 141 8.90 12.79 -2.37
N ASP A 142 8.32 12.95 -3.56
CA ASP A 142 7.92 14.24 -4.15
C ASP A 142 6.43 14.33 -4.55
N TYR A 143 5.64 13.29 -4.28
CA TYR A 143 4.20 13.25 -4.58
C TYR A 143 3.47 12.19 -3.75
N ALA A 144 2.14 12.17 -3.88
CA ALA A 144 1.30 11.07 -3.42
C ALA A 144 0.39 10.56 -4.54
N VAL A 145 0.03 9.28 -4.48
CA VAL A 145 -0.96 8.65 -5.35
C VAL A 145 -2.15 8.22 -4.51
N ILE A 146 -3.35 8.55 -4.96
CA ILE A 146 -4.59 8.24 -4.27
C ILE A 146 -5.47 7.44 -5.22
N SER A 147 -5.96 6.28 -4.78
CA SER A 147 -6.98 5.52 -5.50
C SER A 147 -8.27 5.58 -4.70
N ALA A 148 -9.38 5.95 -5.35
CA ALA A 148 -10.67 6.13 -4.69
C ALA A 148 -11.83 5.67 -5.59
N PRO A 149 -13.02 5.41 -5.01
CA PRO A 149 -14.21 5.13 -5.79
C PRO A 149 -14.55 6.28 -6.75
N ALA A 150 -14.88 5.95 -8.00
CA ALA A 150 -15.23 6.96 -8.99
C ALA A 150 -16.49 7.73 -8.57
N PRO A 151 -16.52 9.07 -8.67
CA PRO A 151 -17.67 9.86 -8.31
C PRO A 151 -18.95 9.41 -9.04
N GLY A 152 -19.96 8.98 -8.29
CA GLY A 152 -21.24 8.51 -8.82
C GLY A 152 -21.22 7.08 -9.40
N VAL A 153 -20.05 6.41 -9.47
CA VAL A 153 -19.90 5.03 -9.97
C VAL A 153 -18.95 4.25 -9.05
N PRO A 154 -19.37 3.87 -7.82
CA PRO A 154 -18.48 3.25 -6.83
C PRO A 154 -17.97 1.84 -7.20
N GLN A 155 -18.42 1.29 -8.33
CA GLN A 155 -17.91 0.02 -8.91
C GLN A 155 -16.66 0.23 -9.77
N LYS A 156 -16.26 1.49 -9.96
CA LYS A 156 -15.03 1.87 -10.63
C LYS A 156 -14.12 2.55 -9.64
N GLN A 157 -12.83 2.38 -9.82
CA GLN A 157 -11.80 3.13 -9.11
C GLN A 157 -11.24 4.20 -10.04
N VAL A 158 -10.85 5.34 -9.50
CA VAL A 158 -10.09 6.39 -10.20
C VAL A 158 -8.86 6.69 -9.37
N SER A 159 -7.72 6.94 -10.03
CA SER A 159 -6.53 7.41 -9.33
C SER A 159 -6.24 8.89 -9.58
N TYR A 160 -5.69 9.52 -8.54
CA TYR A 160 -5.30 10.91 -8.50
C TYR A 160 -3.83 11.00 -8.09
N THR A 161 -3.15 12.04 -8.55
CA THR A 161 -1.85 12.45 -8.01
C THR A 161 -2.03 13.70 -7.16
N TYR A 162 -1.28 13.78 -6.06
CA TYR A 162 -1.17 15.00 -5.28
C TYR A 162 0.27 15.48 -5.26
N ARG A 163 0.50 16.69 -5.77
CA ARG A 163 1.80 17.35 -5.84
C ARG A 163 1.62 18.86 -5.75
N ASP A 164 2.47 19.50 -4.97
CA ASP A 164 2.55 20.96 -4.75
C ASP A 164 1.21 21.62 -4.39
N GLY A 165 0.40 20.95 -3.57
CA GLY A 165 -0.91 21.45 -3.15
C GLY A 165 -2.05 21.21 -4.15
N VAL A 166 -1.77 20.55 -5.26
CA VAL A 166 -2.73 20.29 -6.33
C VAL A 166 -3.04 18.80 -6.40
N ILE A 167 -4.33 18.47 -6.52
CA ILE A 167 -4.80 17.12 -6.79
C ILE A 167 -5.32 17.02 -8.23
N ASP A 168 -4.61 16.25 -9.04
CA ASP A 168 -4.91 16.05 -10.46
C ASP A 168 -5.31 14.60 -10.72
N ASP A 169 -6.04 14.38 -11.81
CA ASP A 169 -6.33 13.01 -12.26
C ASP A 169 -5.01 12.38 -12.70
N TYR A 170 -4.76 11.12 -12.33
CA TYR A 170 -3.51 10.44 -12.68
C TYR A 170 -3.37 10.33 -14.21
N ASP A 171 -4.46 10.00 -14.90
CA ASP A 171 -4.69 10.14 -16.34
C ASP A 171 -6.21 10.01 -16.64
N ASP A 172 -6.67 10.53 -17.77
CA ASP A 172 -8.05 10.43 -18.28
C ASP A 172 -8.52 8.98 -18.48
N ASN A 173 -7.59 8.02 -18.63
CA ASN A 173 -7.89 6.59 -18.83
C ASN A 173 -7.73 5.72 -17.57
N PHE A 174 -7.27 6.26 -16.43
CA PHE A 174 -6.96 5.46 -15.25
C PHE A 174 -8.21 5.19 -14.39
N SER A 175 -9.19 4.49 -15.00
CA SER A 175 -10.30 3.86 -14.29
C SER A 175 -10.23 2.35 -14.45
N SER A 176 -10.04 1.62 -13.36
CA SER A 176 -10.11 0.16 -13.33
C SER A 176 -11.46 -0.29 -12.77
N THR A 177 -11.76 -1.58 -12.98
CA THR A 177 -12.87 -2.22 -12.25
C THR A 177 -12.49 -2.28 -10.78
N ARG A 178 -13.39 -1.84 -9.90
CA ARG A 178 -13.21 -1.91 -8.44
C ARG A 178 -13.96 -3.12 -7.91
N ASP A 179 -13.31 -3.90 -7.05
CA ASP A 179 -13.99 -4.98 -6.37
C ASP A 179 -15.13 -4.46 -5.49
N PHE A 180 -16.21 -5.23 -5.41
CA PHE A 180 -17.44 -4.79 -4.73
C PHE A 180 -17.21 -4.58 -3.22
N ASP A 181 -16.28 -5.32 -2.65
CA ASP A 181 -15.88 -5.30 -1.24
C ASP A 181 -14.48 -4.72 -1.03
N GLU A 182 -13.94 -3.98 -2.03
CA GLU A 182 -12.64 -3.28 -1.91
C GLU A 182 -12.61 -2.46 -0.62
N PRO A 183 -11.74 -2.82 0.34
CA PRO A 183 -11.68 -2.16 1.64
C PRO A 183 -11.22 -0.70 1.54
N GLU A 184 -11.81 0.17 2.34
CA GLU A 184 -11.52 1.60 2.32
C GLU A 184 -10.86 2.08 3.63
N ILE A 185 -10.23 3.26 3.56
CA ILE A 185 -9.69 3.99 4.69
C ILE A 185 -10.18 5.45 4.67
N ASP A 186 -10.68 5.94 5.81
CA ASP A 186 -10.93 7.36 6.01
C ASP A 186 -9.66 8.05 6.51
N LEU A 187 -8.99 8.77 5.63
CA LEU A 187 -7.74 9.47 5.92
C LEU A 187 -7.88 10.51 7.03
N ALA A 188 -9.08 11.09 7.21
CA ALA A 188 -9.34 12.09 8.24
C ALA A 188 -9.38 11.48 9.67
N THR A 189 -9.42 10.15 9.78
CA THR A 189 -9.46 9.46 11.08
C THR A 189 -8.08 9.06 11.61
N VAL A 190 -7.03 9.25 10.81
CA VAL A 190 -5.68 8.80 11.18
C VAL A 190 -5.06 9.74 12.22
N ASP A 191 -4.52 9.15 13.29
CA ASP A 191 -3.67 9.83 14.27
C ASP A 191 -2.28 10.07 13.66
N LEU A 192 -2.17 11.13 12.86
CA LEU A 192 -0.95 11.47 12.11
C LEU A 192 0.26 11.73 13.03
N THR A 193 0.03 12.14 14.28
CA THR A 193 1.11 12.32 15.26
C THR A 193 1.71 10.97 15.65
N LYS A 194 0.87 9.97 15.93
CA LYS A 194 1.37 8.61 16.20
C LYS A 194 1.96 7.97 14.95
N ALA A 195 1.34 8.15 13.79
CA ALA A 195 1.87 7.64 12.53
C ALA A 195 3.29 8.15 12.29
N ALA A 196 3.53 9.46 12.46
CA ALA A 196 4.85 10.06 12.35
C ALA A 196 5.86 9.44 13.35
N GLY A 197 5.44 9.24 14.60
CA GLY A 197 6.28 8.61 15.62
C GLY A 197 6.65 7.15 15.29
N ILE A 198 5.71 6.38 14.73
CA ILE A 198 5.94 5.00 14.32
C ILE A 198 6.90 4.96 13.12
N ILE A 199 6.67 5.79 12.10
CA ILE A 199 7.53 5.89 10.91
C ILE A 199 8.96 6.30 11.31
N ALA A 200 9.10 7.28 12.20
CA ALA A 200 10.41 7.71 12.70
C ALA A 200 11.16 6.60 13.47
N GLY A 201 10.43 5.69 14.12
CA GLY A 201 10.98 4.53 14.82
C GLY A 201 11.03 3.23 13.98
N ALA A 202 10.81 3.33 12.66
CA ALA A 202 10.72 2.14 11.80
C ALA A 202 12.04 1.36 11.77
N ARG A 203 13.19 2.04 11.73
CA ARG A 203 14.51 1.39 11.68
C ARG A 203 14.73 0.43 12.87
N GLU A 204 14.43 0.89 14.08
CA GLU A 204 14.52 0.10 15.30
C GLU A 204 13.47 -1.01 15.33
N SER A 205 12.22 -0.69 14.94
CA SER A 205 11.11 -1.65 14.93
C SER A 205 11.35 -2.80 13.97
N LEU A 206 12.02 -2.52 12.84
CA LEU A 206 12.34 -3.47 11.80
C LEU A 206 13.69 -4.15 12.00
N ASN A 207 14.41 -3.86 13.10
CA ASN A 207 15.73 -4.43 13.38
C ASN A 207 16.74 -4.24 12.22
N MET A 208 16.72 -3.05 11.60
CA MET A 208 17.59 -2.73 10.47
C MET A 208 18.79 -1.88 10.90
N SER A 209 19.93 -2.12 10.28
CA SER A 209 21.15 -1.31 10.50
C SER A 209 20.95 0.13 10.03
N ARG A 210 20.28 0.30 8.89
CA ARG A 210 19.88 1.56 8.26
C ARG A 210 18.65 1.36 7.38
N ILE A 211 18.03 2.45 6.97
CA ILE A 211 16.99 2.49 5.94
C ILE A 211 17.57 3.32 4.79
N ASP A 212 17.75 2.72 3.61
CA ASP A 212 18.14 3.46 2.40
C ASP A 212 16.90 3.87 1.60
N SER A 213 15.84 3.05 1.63
CA SER A 213 14.56 3.29 0.98
C SER A 213 13.41 2.83 1.87
N TYR A 214 12.28 3.53 1.80
CA TYR A 214 11.05 3.14 2.47
C TYR A 214 9.83 3.69 1.75
N ASN A 215 8.71 2.98 1.90
CA ASN A 215 7.41 3.32 1.35
C ASN A 215 6.39 3.40 2.48
N VAL A 216 5.46 4.35 2.36
CA VAL A 216 4.36 4.52 3.31
C VAL A 216 3.05 4.48 2.53
N SER A 217 2.15 3.56 2.88
CA SER A 217 0.83 3.46 2.27
C SER A 217 -0.27 3.32 3.31
N PHE A 218 -1.45 3.81 2.97
CA PHE A 218 -2.67 3.85 3.77
C PHE A 218 -3.73 3.14 2.96
N HIS A 219 -4.34 2.08 3.49
CA HIS A 219 -5.32 1.32 2.72
C HIS A 219 -6.27 0.55 3.65
N GLY A 220 -7.42 0.16 3.12
CA GLY A 220 -8.28 -0.79 3.79
C GLY A 220 -7.70 -2.22 3.78
N SER A 221 -8.22 -3.08 4.66
CA SER A 221 -8.02 -4.53 4.60
C SER A 221 -9.25 -5.24 5.17
N ASP A 222 -9.33 -6.56 5.00
CA ASP A 222 -10.36 -7.41 5.64
C ASP A 222 -10.42 -7.24 7.17
N ASN A 223 -9.32 -6.82 7.79
CA ASN A 223 -9.20 -6.64 9.23
C ASN A 223 -9.37 -5.17 9.66
N GLY A 224 -9.78 -4.30 8.74
CA GLY A 224 -9.93 -2.86 8.94
C GLY A 224 -8.82 -2.04 8.27
N PRO A 225 -8.91 -0.71 8.36
CA PRO A 225 -7.93 0.19 7.79
C PRO A 225 -6.56 0.02 8.44
N GLN A 226 -5.51 0.15 7.65
CA GLN A 226 -4.13 0.03 8.11
C GLN A 226 -3.19 0.97 7.35
N ILE A 227 -2.09 1.31 8.02
CA ILE A 227 -0.96 2.02 7.47
C ILE A 227 0.20 1.04 7.43
N SER A 228 0.82 0.91 6.26
CA SER A 228 1.96 0.05 5.98
C SER A 228 3.21 0.90 5.82
N VAL A 229 4.29 0.47 6.47
CA VAL A 229 5.63 1.01 6.26
C VAL A 229 6.54 -0.15 5.90
N SER A 230 7.02 -0.15 4.67
CA SER A 230 8.04 -1.09 4.20
C SER A 230 9.36 -0.35 4.04
N ALA A 231 10.46 -0.96 4.46
CA ALA A 231 11.78 -0.37 4.37
C ALA A 231 12.80 -1.41 3.92
N ASP A 232 13.81 -0.94 3.20
CA ASP A 232 14.92 -1.74 2.70
C ASP A 232 16.24 -0.98 2.71
N ASN A 233 17.33 -1.72 2.55
CA ASN A 233 18.64 -1.16 2.29
C ASN A 233 19.47 -2.00 1.32
N THR A 234 20.57 -1.40 0.87
CA THR A 234 21.51 -1.99 -0.10
C THR A 234 22.26 -3.23 0.42
N ASP A 235 22.17 -3.54 1.72
CA ASP A 235 22.71 -4.77 2.32
C ASP A 235 21.67 -5.92 2.33
N GLN A 236 20.55 -5.76 1.63
CA GLN A 236 19.45 -6.73 1.54
C GLN A 236 18.75 -6.97 2.89
N GLU A 237 18.83 -6.01 3.81
CA GLU A 237 17.94 -5.98 4.96
C GLU A 237 16.61 -5.39 4.52
N SER A 238 15.50 -6.03 4.89
CA SER A 238 14.16 -5.51 4.63
C SER A 238 13.18 -5.90 5.72
N GLY A 239 12.14 -5.09 5.87
CA GLY A 239 11.08 -5.34 6.82
C GLY A 239 9.83 -4.52 6.51
N THR A 240 8.72 -4.95 7.13
CA THR A 240 7.43 -4.27 7.01
C THR A 240 6.77 -4.20 8.37
N LEU A 241 6.22 -3.04 8.71
CA LEU A 241 5.34 -2.86 9.87
C LEU A 241 3.97 -2.35 9.39
N LEU A 242 2.92 -2.80 10.08
CA LEU A 242 1.53 -2.43 9.86
C LEU A 242 0.94 -1.91 11.18
N PHE A 243 0.20 -0.81 11.13
CA PHE A 243 -0.52 -0.26 12.28
C PHE A 243 -1.88 0.30 11.88
N ASP A 244 -2.82 0.35 12.82
CA ASP A 244 -4.15 0.91 12.57
C ASP A 244 -4.14 2.46 12.60
N PRO A 245 -5.22 3.15 12.16
CA PRO A 245 -5.32 4.61 12.22
C PRO A 245 -5.12 5.22 13.61
N ALA A 246 -5.31 4.45 14.69
CA ALA A 246 -5.09 4.91 16.06
C ALA A 246 -3.64 4.71 16.55
N GLY A 247 -2.76 4.17 15.70
CA GLY A 247 -1.36 3.91 15.99
C GLY A 247 -1.09 2.61 16.75
N ASN A 248 -2.04 1.67 16.79
CA ASN A 248 -1.79 0.36 17.38
C ASN A 248 -1.13 -0.55 16.34
N PHE A 249 -0.02 -1.19 16.71
CA PHE A 249 0.63 -2.17 15.83
C PHE A 249 -0.30 -3.35 15.55
N LEU A 250 -0.49 -3.64 14.26
CA LEU A 250 -1.20 -4.80 13.77
C LEU A 250 -0.22 -5.95 13.50
N ARG A 251 0.93 -5.62 12.88
CA ARG A 251 1.96 -6.60 12.54
C ARG A 251 3.32 -5.91 12.44
N VAL A 252 4.37 -6.60 12.85
CA VAL A 252 5.76 -6.19 12.59
C VAL A 252 6.50 -7.41 12.06
N THR A 253 7.09 -7.26 10.88
CA THR A 253 7.96 -8.26 10.23
C THR A 253 9.35 -7.65 10.17
N PRO A 254 10.16 -7.80 11.23
CA PRO A 254 11.51 -7.25 11.26
C PRO A 254 12.45 -8.08 10.39
N PHE A 255 13.55 -7.46 9.97
CA PHE A 255 14.68 -8.15 9.40
C PHE A 255 15.27 -9.16 10.42
N SER A 256 15.56 -10.37 9.94
CA SER A 256 16.21 -11.41 10.71
C SER A 256 17.28 -12.11 9.87
N PHE A 257 18.48 -12.26 10.42
CA PHE A 257 19.51 -13.11 9.82
C PHE A 257 19.11 -14.59 9.88
N GLY A 258 19.21 -15.29 8.74
CA GLY A 258 19.12 -16.74 8.62
C GLY A 258 20.44 -17.44 8.83
#